data_AF-A0A7R9MF66-F1
#
_entry.id   AF-A0A7R9MF66-F1
#
_cell.length_a   1.000
_cell.length_b   1.000
_cell.length_c   1.000
_cell.angle_alpha   90.00
_cell.angle_beta   90.00
_cell.angle_gamma   90.00
#
_symmetry.space_group_name_H-M   'P 1'
#
loop_
_entity.id
_entity.type
_entity.pdbx_description
1 polymer ?
#
loop_
_entity_poly.entity_id
_entity_poly.type
_entity_poly.pdbx_seq_one_letter_code
_entity_poly.pdbx_strand_id
1 'polypeptide(L)'
;MVSAVKWGNSGPIVVSAVGRVAQLGELYDSREDKFMAISLFNKKLPSTSIISTDNGESKMKVAMLNTYKDKFHTLDITAELKLSILTGLIKLEGSAKFFNDKKQSYRSAKSSLIHSMTTCYDQIVIHNTELKPMIDLDVLEQIDATHVVVGIQWGGN
;
A
#
# COMPACT_ATOMS: atom_id res chain seq x y z
N MET A 1 -4.80 2.26 0.23
CA MET A 1 -3.84 2.04 -0.89
C MET A 1 -2.64 2.94 -0.64
N VAL A 2 -1.40 2.47 -0.73
CA VAL A 2 -0.21 3.27 -0.39
C VAL A 2 0.50 3.66 -1.69
N SER A 3 0.84 4.93 -1.87
CA SER A 3 1.58 5.41 -3.04
C SER A 3 3.03 5.68 -2.63
N ALA A 4 3.97 4.93 -3.21
CA ALA A 4 5.40 5.11 -2.98
C ALA A 4 6.06 5.73 -4.22
N VAL A 5 6.82 6.82 -4.04
CA VAL A 5 7.54 7.47 -5.15
C VAL A 5 8.92 6.83 -5.32
N LYS A 6 9.20 6.47 -6.57
CA LYS A 6 10.52 6.08 -7.08
C LYS A 6 11.27 7.33 -7.52
N TRP A 7 12.58 7.38 -7.29
CA TRP A 7 13.45 8.25 -8.08
C TRP A 7 13.97 7.48 -9.31
N GLY A 8 13.48 7.86 -10.48
CA GLY A 8 13.80 7.32 -11.81
C GLY A 8 12.66 7.57 -12.82
N ASN A 9 13.01 7.79 -14.10
CA ASN A 9 12.24 8.32 -15.26
C ASN A 9 10.76 7.89 -15.55
N SER A 10 10.03 7.23 -14.65
CA SER A 10 8.74 6.56 -14.94
C SER A 10 7.56 6.93 -14.02
N GLY A 11 7.68 7.93 -13.14
CA GLY A 11 6.59 8.39 -12.27
C GLY A 11 6.38 7.54 -10.99
N PRO A 12 5.41 7.91 -10.12
CA PRO A 12 5.12 7.21 -8.87
C PRO A 12 4.61 5.79 -9.11
N ILE A 13 4.98 4.85 -8.24
CA ILE A 13 4.36 3.52 -8.19
C ILE A 13 3.27 3.50 -7.11
N VAL A 14 2.17 2.80 -7.40
CA VAL A 14 1.07 2.65 -6.43
C VAL A 14 1.00 1.20 -5.98
N VAL A 15 1.06 0.98 -4.68
CA VAL A 15 1.13 -0.35 -4.07
C VAL A 15 0.00 -0.52 -3.06
N SER A 16 -0.77 -1.59 -3.17
CA SER A 16 -1.80 -1.87 -2.17
C SER A 16 -1.14 -2.28 -0.84
N ALA A 17 -1.66 -1.76 0.28
CA ALA A 17 -1.10 -2.04 1.60
C ALA A 17 -1.30 -3.50 2.00
N VAL A 18 -2.42 -4.12 1.58
CA VAL A 18 -2.75 -5.54 1.82
C VAL A 18 -2.57 -5.94 3.29
N GLY A 19 -3.10 -5.12 4.20
CA GLY A 19 -3.02 -5.34 5.66
C GLY A 19 -1.72 -4.88 6.31
N ARG A 20 -0.71 -4.44 5.54
CA ARG A 20 0.47 -3.75 6.07
C ARG A 20 0.15 -2.28 6.36
N VAL A 21 0.86 -1.70 7.32
CA VAL A 21 0.75 -0.27 7.65
C VAL A 21 2.00 0.43 7.14
N ALA A 22 1.82 1.63 6.57
CA ALA A 22 2.89 2.48 6.10
C ALA A 22 2.74 3.89 6.67
N GLN A 23 3.84 4.62 6.77
CA GLN A 23 3.89 6.02 7.20
C GLN A 23 4.46 6.90 6.09
N LEU A 24 4.04 8.18 6.07
CA LEU A 24 4.65 9.15 5.16
C LEU A 24 6.13 9.33 5.49
N GLY A 25 6.96 9.27 4.46
CA GLY A 25 8.42 9.32 4.56
C GLY A 25 9.07 7.96 4.79
N GLU A 26 8.30 6.91 5.03
CA GLU A 26 8.85 5.57 5.25
C GLU A 26 9.48 4.98 3.99
N LEU A 27 10.60 4.28 4.18
CA LEU A 27 11.32 3.58 3.13
C LEU A 27 10.65 2.25 2.78
N TYR A 28 10.72 1.90 1.50
CA TYR A 28 10.13 0.69 0.93
C TYR A 28 11.14 -0.09 0.09
N ASP A 29 11.22 -1.39 0.33
CA ASP A 29 11.93 -2.34 -0.54
C ASP A 29 10.93 -3.09 -1.44
N SER A 30 10.98 -2.84 -2.74
CA SER A 30 10.12 -3.50 -3.73
C SER A 30 10.54 -4.94 -4.04
N ARG A 31 11.74 -5.37 -3.64
CA ARG A 31 12.20 -6.76 -3.85
C ARG A 31 11.57 -7.72 -2.85
N GLU A 32 11.39 -7.25 -1.61
CA GLU A 32 10.73 -8.00 -0.53
C GLU A 32 9.27 -7.61 -0.34
N ASP A 33 8.79 -6.58 -1.06
CA ASP A 33 7.52 -5.91 -0.82
C ASP A 33 7.32 -5.57 0.67
N LYS A 34 8.20 -4.72 1.21
CA LYS A 34 8.26 -4.44 2.64
C LYS A 34 8.43 -2.95 2.95
N PHE A 35 7.58 -2.46 3.85
CA PHE A 35 7.76 -1.18 4.53
C PHE A 35 8.76 -1.38 5.68
N MET A 36 9.80 -0.55 5.73
CA MET A 36 10.99 -0.82 6.54
C MET A 36 10.96 -0.22 7.95
N ALA A 37 9.89 0.51 8.31
CA ALA A 37 9.74 1.28 9.54
C ALA A 37 10.86 2.33 9.77
N ILE A 38 11.54 2.73 8.69
CA ILE A 38 12.63 3.70 8.70
C ILE A 38 12.22 4.85 7.77
N SER A 39 12.43 6.08 8.21
CA SER A 39 12.02 7.29 7.49
C SER A 39 13.21 7.91 6.74
N LEU A 40 12.96 8.45 5.55
CA LEU A 40 13.89 9.31 4.83
C LEU A 40 14.16 10.62 5.59
N PHE A 41 13.22 11.05 6.44
CA PHE A 41 13.34 12.27 7.21
C PHE A 41 13.80 11.97 8.64
N ASN A 42 14.87 12.64 9.09
CA ASN A 42 15.46 12.51 10.43
C ASN A 42 14.59 13.09 11.56
N LYS A 43 13.51 13.80 11.21
CA LYS A 43 12.57 14.46 12.13
C LYS A 43 11.15 14.20 11.65
N LYS A 44 10.20 14.31 12.57
CA LYS A 44 8.77 14.23 12.24
C LYS A 44 8.40 15.29 11.21
N LEU A 45 7.69 14.87 10.16
CA LEU A 45 7.20 15.76 9.12
C LEU A 45 6.33 16.88 9.72
N PRO A 46 6.61 18.16 9.41
CA PRO A 46 5.75 19.26 9.84
C PRO A 46 4.41 19.20 9.11
N SER A 47 3.34 19.65 9.76
CA SER A 47 1.99 19.65 9.15
C SER A 47 1.91 20.49 7.88
N THR A 48 2.72 21.54 7.76
CA THR A 48 2.88 22.39 6.55
C THR A 48 3.41 21.62 5.34
N SER A 49 4.06 20.48 5.57
CA SER A 49 4.62 19.64 4.51
C SER A 49 3.69 18.51 4.06
N ILE A 50 2.50 18.37 4.68
CA ILE A 50 1.53 17.33 4.36
C ILE A 50 0.23 18.00 3.91
N ILE A 51 -0.26 17.60 2.73
CA ILE A 51 -1.59 17.97 2.26
C ILE A 51 -2.49 16.75 2.47
N SER A 52 -3.57 16.95 3.23
CA SER A 52 -4.65 15.96 3.36
C SER A 52 -5.84 16.41 2.52
N THR A 53 -6.35 15.52 1.68
CA THR A 53 -7.53 15.75 0.84
C THR A 53 -8.61 14.75 1.22
N ASP A 54 -9.77 15.23 1.67
CA ASP A 54 -10.94 14.38 1.87
C ASP A 54 -11.40 13.84 0.51
N ASN A 55 -11.53 12.52 0.43
CA ASN A 55 -12.04 11.82 -0.74
C ASN A 55 -12.85 10.59 -0.32
N GLY A 56 -13.69 10.80 0.70
CA GLY A 56 -14.59 9.80 1.23
C GLY A 56 -15.45 9.16 0.14
N GLU A 57 -15.31 7.85 -0.05
CA GLU A 57 -16.12 7.07 -0.98
C GLU A 57 -16.40 5.69 -0.38
N SER A 58 -17.57 5.11 -0.70
CA SER A 58 -17.93 3.76 -0.28
C SER A 58 -18.50 3.00 -1.47
N LYS A 59 -17.97 1.79 -1.71
CA LYS A 59 -18.36 0.89 -2.80
C LYS A 59 -18.68 -0.48 -2.25
N MET A 60 -19.68 -1.14 -2.83
CA MET A 60 -20.09 -2.47 -2.43
C MET A 60 -20.23 -3.35 -3.67
N LYS A 61 -19.72 -4.59 -3.60
CA LYS A 61 -19.78 -5.56 -4.68
C LYS A 61 -20.08 -6.95 -4.15
N VAL A 62 -21.04 -7.62 -4.76
CA VAL A 62 -21.33 -9.04 -4.52
C VAL A 62 -20.82 -9.84 -5.71
N ALA A 63 -19.99 -10.86 -5.47
CA ALA A 63 -19.43 -11.69 -6.53
C ALA A 63 -19.08 -13.10 -6.04
N MET A 64 -19.09 -14.07 -6.96
CA MET A 64 -18.60 -15.42 -6.70
C MET A 64 -17.07 -15.47 -6.90
N LEU A 65 -16.31 -15.26 -5.83
CA LEU A 65 -14.84 -15.15 -5.87
C LEU A 65 -14.18 -16.44 -5.41
N ASN A 66 -14.13 -17.42 -6.31
CA ASN A 66 -13.67 -18.76 -5.99
C ASN A 66 -12.19 -18.99 -6.32
N THR A 67 -11.59 -18.20 -7.21
CA THR A 67 -10.18 -18.34 -7.59
C THR A 67 -9.34 -17.15 -7.13
N TYR A 68 -8.02 -17.34 -7.01
CA TYR A 68 -7.08 -16.24 -6.78
C TYR A 68 -7.19 -15.16 -7.86
N LYS A 69 -7.38 -15.57 -9.12
CA LYS A 69 -7.53 -14.64 -10.24
C LYS A 69 -8.71 -13.70 -10.02
N ASP A 70 -9.87 -14.23 -9.64
CA ASP A 70 -11.09 -13.43 -9.42
C ASP A 70 -10.91 -12.45 -8.26
N LYS A 71 -10.29 -12.91 -7.16
CA LYS A 71 -10.02 -12.09 -5.98
C LYS A 71 -9.03 -10.98 -6.28
N PHE A 72 -7.90 -11.30 -6.88
CA PHE A 72 -6.87 -10.32 -7.21
C PHE A 72 -7.34 -9.30 -8.22
N HIS A 73 -8.16 -9.71 -9.20
CA HIS A 73 -8.77 -8.80 -10.14
C HIS A 73 -9.80 -7.88 -9.47
N THR A 74 -10.61 -8.42 -8.55
CA THR A 74 -11.65 -7.62 -7.89
C THR A 74 -11.11 -6.61 -6.88
N LEU A 75 -9.96 -6.88 -6.28
CA LEU A 75 -9.29 -6.01 -5.31
C LEU A 75 -8.17 -5.16 -5.93
N ASP A 76 -8.12 -5.09 -7.27
CA ASP A 76 -7.15 -4.30 -8.04
C ASP A 76 -5.68 -4.48 -7.58
N ILE A 77 -5.29 -5.74 -7.34
CA ILE A 77 -3.92 -6.09 -6.95
C ILE A 77 -3.02 -6.10 -8.19
N THR A 78 -1.88 -5.41 -8.12
CA THR A 78 -0.88 -5.36 -9.21
C THR A 78 -0.20 -6.71 -9.41
N ALA A 79 0.43 -6.94 -10.57
CA ALA A 79 1.01 -8.24 -10.91
C ALA A 79 2.16 -8.62 -9.97
N GLU A 80 3.03 -7.67 -9.64
CA GLU A 80 4.15 -7.82 -8.72
C GLU A 80 3.63 -8.23 -7.33
N LEU A 81 2.61 -7.54 -6.85
CA LEU A 81 2.04 -7.79 -5.53
C LEU A 81 1.30 -9.13 -5.46
N LYS A 82 0.69 -9.60 -6.56
CA LYS A 82 0.13 -10.97 -6.64
C LYS A 82 1.21 -12.00 -6.41
N LEU A 83 2.37 -11.85 -7.03
CA LEU A 83 3.49 -12.78 -6.86
C LEU A 83 3.90 -12.85 -5.38
N SER A 84 4.09 -11.70 -4.74
CA SER A 84 4.49 -11.62 -3.33
C SER A 84 3.46 -12.19 -2.36
N ILE A 85 2.17 -12.06 -2.65
CA ILE A 85 1.11 -12.73 -1.88
C ILE A 85 1.19 -14.26 -2.07
N LEU A 86 1.38 -14.73 -3.30
CA LEU A 86 1.41 -16.17 -3.62
C LEU A 86 2.66 -16.88 -3.09
N THR A 87 3.81 -16.20 -3.08
CA THR A 87 5.07 -16.71 -2.54
C THR A 87 5.16 -16.57 -1.01
N GLY A 88 4.24 -15.83 -0.39
CA GLY A 88 4.22 -15.62 1.06
C GLY A 88 5.21 -14.56 1.55
N LEU A 89 5.75 -13.71 0.67
CA LEU A 89 6.58 -12.56 1.06
C LEU A 89 5.81 -11.57 1.95
N ILE A 90 4.49 -11.45 1.72
CA ILE A 90 3.63 -10.58 2.50
C ILE A 90 2.79 -11.39 3.48
N LYS A 91 2.88 -11.03 4.76
CA LYS A 91 1.96 -11.53 5.78
C LYS A 91 0.57 -10.91 5.60
N LEU A 92 -0.41 -11.77 5.34
CA LEU A 92 -1.79 -11.35 5.15
C LEU A 92 -2.50 -11.13 6.50
N GLU A 93 -2.94 -9.91 6.75
CA GLU A 93 -3.66 -9.50 7.96
C GLU A 93 -4.98 -8.80 7.64
N GLY A 94 -5.84 -8.65 8.65
CA GLY A 94 -7.17 -8.04 8.49
C GLY A 94 -7.99 -8.69 7.37
N SER A 95 -8.59 -7.87 6.51
CA SER A 95 -9.37 -8.34 5.36
C SER A 95 -8.53 -8.99 4.26
N ALA A 96 -7.21 -8.78 4.23
CA ALA A 96 -6.33 -9.45 3.26
C ALA A 96 -6.26 -10.97 3.48
N LYS A 97 -6.63 -11.48 4.67
CA LYS A 97 -6.81 -12.93 4.91
C LYS A 97 -7.81 -13.56 3.94
N PHE A 98 -8.70 -12.77 3.35
CA PHE A 98 -9.61 -13.20 2.29
C PHE A 98 -8.89 -13.87 1.11
N PHE A 99 -7.63 -13.53 0.79
CA PHE A 99 -6.90 -14.23 -0.28
C PHE A 99 -6.73 -15.74 0.01
N ASN A 100 -6.57 -16.12 1.28
CA ASN A 100 -6.41 -17.51 1.70
C ASN A 100 -7.75 -18.27 1.84
N ASP A 101 -8.88 -17.58 1.81
CA ASP A 101 -10.19 -18.17 2.03
C ASP A 101 -10.69 -18.98 0.82
N LYS A 102 -10.63 -20.31 0.89
CA LYS A 102 -10.98 -21.20 -0.23
C LYS A 102 -12.33 -21.88 -0.03
N LYS A 103 -13.04 -22.14 -1.13
CA LYS A 103 -14.24 -22.98 -1.10
C LYS A 103 -13.83 -24.41 -0.73
N GLN A 104 -14.41 -24.96 0.32
CA GLN A 104 -14.00 -26.26 0.88
C GLN A 104 -14.54 -27.48 0.10
N SER A 105 -15.67 -27.32 -0.62
CA SER A 105 -16.34 -28.43 -1.31
C SER A 105 -16.98 -27.96 -2.60
N TYR A 106 -16.92 -28.77 -3.65
CA TYR A 106 -17.59 -28.47 -4.92
C TYR A 106 -19.11 -28.42 -4.80
N ARG A 107 -19.67 -29.06 -3.77
CA ARG A 107 -21.13 -29.18 -3.52
C ARG A 107 -21.74 -28.00 -2.75
N SER A 108 -20.95 -27.00 -2.38
CA SER A 108 -21.46 -25.77 -1.75
C SER A 108 -21.51 -24.61 -2.75
N ALA A 109 -22.36 -23.61 -2.50
CA ALA A 109 -22.27 -22.32 -3.16
C ALA A 109 -21.59 -21.33 -2.22
N LYS A 110 -20.75 -20.45 -2.77
CA LYS A 110 -20.07 -19.40 -2.03
C LYS A 110 -20.14 -18.11 -2.83
N SER A 111 -20.61 -17.05 -2.17
CA SER A 111 -20.59 -15.69 -2.67
C SER A 111 -19.85 -14.82 -1.67
N SER A 112 -19.21 -13.77 -2.15
CA SER A 112 -18.44 -12.81 -1.36
C SER A 112 -19.06 -11.44 -1.52
N LEU A 113 -19.28 -10.77 -0.39
CA LEU A 113 -19.57 -9.34 -0.32
C LEU A 113 -18.27 -8.62 -0.02
N ILE A 114 -17.86 -7.72 -0.91
CA ILE A 114 -16.73 -6.82 -0.70
C ILE A 114 -17.29 -5.43 -0.49
N HIS A 115 -16.90 -4.80 0.61
CA HIS A 115 -17.22 -3.43 0.93
C HIS A 115 -15.92 -2.66 1.02
N SER A 116 -15.74 -1.66 0.17
CA SER A 116 -14.52 -0.86 0.07
C SER A 116 -14.84 0.58 0.43
N MET A 117 -14.04 1.19 1.29
CA MET A 117 -14.19 2.57 1.70
C MET A 117 -12.86 3.31 1.58
N THR A 118 -12.89 4.51 1.03
CA THR A 118 -11.82 5.50 1.13
C THR A 118 -12.24 6.62 2.07
N THR A 119 -11.29 7.27 2.72
CA THR A 119 -11.57 8.38 3.64
C THR A 119 -10.86 9.66 3.21
N CYS A 120 -9.54 9.61 3.10
CA CYS A 120 -8.73 10.76 2.72
C CYS A 120 -7.43 10.30 2.06
N TYR A 121 -6.79 11.25 1.38
CA TYR A 121 -5.49 11.08 0.78
C TYR A 121 -4.50 12.08 1.40
N ASP A 122 -3.45 11.56 2.04
CA ASP A 122 -2.37 12.38 2.57
C ASP A 122 -1.15 12.29 1.64
N GLN A 123 -0.49 13.42 1.39
CA GLN A 123 0.73 13.45 0.57
C GLN A 123 1.76 14.47 1.06
N ILE A 124 3.03 14.15 0.88
CA ILE A 124 4.15 15.05 1.15
C ILE A 124 4.28 16.08 0.03
N VAL A 125 4.40 17.35 0.41
CA VAL A 125 4.74 18.45 -0.49
C VAL A 125 6.25 18.43 -0.75
N ILE A 126 6.67 17.67 -1.77
CA ILE A 126 8.09 17.45 -2.10
C ILE A 126 8.86 18.77 -2.31
N HIS A 127 8.20 19.81 -2.81
CA HIS A 127 8.81 21.12 -3.07
C HIS A 127 8.88 22.04 -1.84
N ASN A 128 8.44 21.59 -0.66
CA ASN A 128 8.57 22.37 0.57
C ASN A 128 10.06 22.45 0.98
N THR A 129 10.60 23.68 1.05
CA THR A 129 11.99 23.96 1.39
C THR A 129 12.35 23.56 2.82
N GLU A 130 11.38 23.47 3.73
CA GLU A 130 11.55 23.02 5.12
C GLU A 130 12.00 21.56 5.20
N LEU A 131 11.68 20.74 4.18
CA LEU A 131 12.02 19.31 4.15
C LEU A 131 13.47 19.04 3.78
N LYS A 132 14.11 19.92 2.97
CA LYS A 132 15.48 19.73 2.50
C LYS A 132 16.49 19.42 3.62
N PRO A 133 16.55 20.18 4.73
CA PRO A 133 17.48 19.90 5.82
C PRO A 133 17.10 18.67 6.67
N MET A 134 15.91 18.10 6.46
CA MET A 134 15.44 16.92 7.19
C MET A 134 15.76 15.60 6.47
N ILE A 135 16.12 15.66 5.18
CA ILE A 135 16.47 14.47 4.40
C ILE A 135 17.77 13.88 4.94
N ASP A 136 17.71 12.61 5.33
CA ASP A 136 18.83 11.81 5.79
C ASP A 136 19.24 10.84 4.67
N LEU A 137 20.31 11.21 3.95
CA LEU A 137 20.82 10.38 2.85
C LEU A 137 21.67 9.21 3.35
N ASP A 138 22.24 9.31 4.56
CA ASP A 138 23.12 8.27 5.11
C ASP A 138 22.31 6.97 5.35
N VAL A 139 21.02 7.11 5.67
CA VAL A 139 20.06 6.01 5.79
C VAL A 139 19.90 5.23 4.48
N LEU A 140 20.05 5.88 3.32
CA LEU A 140 19.96 5.21 2.02
C LEU A 140 21.21 4.38 1.69
N GLU A 141 22.36 4.70 2.29
CA GLU A 141 23.60 3.93 2.09
C GLU A 141 23.64 2.68 2.95
N GLN A 142 22.93 2.69 4.09
CA GLN A 142 22.92 1.59 5.05
C GLN A 142 21.84 0.55 4.77
N ILE A 143 20.87 0.89 3.93
CA ILE A 143 19.63 0.13 3.79
C ILE A 143 19.33 -0.11 2.33
N ASP A 144 18.84 -1.30 2.09
CA ASP A 144 18.38 -1.85 0.83
C ASP A 144 17.01 -1.26 0.37
N ALA A 145 16.77 0.03 0.62
CA ALA A 145 15.55 0.71 0.23
C ALA A 145 15.54 1.06 -1.27
N THR A 146 14.38 0.96 -1.90
CA THR A 146 14.21 1.23 -3.34
C THR A 146 13.29 2.42 -3.62
N HIS A 147 12.37 2.72 -2.69
CA HIS A 147 11.35 3.74 -2.81
C HIS A 147 11.09 4.42 -1.46
N VAL A 148 10.43 5.58 -1.49
CA VAL A 148 9.93 6.28 -0.30
C VAL A 148 8.43 6.51 -0.40
N VAL A 149 7.70 6.31 0.69
CA VAL A 149 6.27 6.58 0.76
C VAL A 149 6.03 8.08 0.82
N VAL A 150 5.39 8.64 -0.20
CA VAL A 150 5.08 10.08 -0.25
C VAL A 150 3.59 10.37 -0.28
N GLY A 151 2.76 9.35 -0.47
CA GLY A 151 1.31 9.48 -0.50
C GLY A 151 0.62 8.26 0.09
N ILE A 152 -0.46 8.46 0.83
CA ILE A 152 -1.24 7.38 1.42
C ILE A 152 -2.72 7.68 1.16
N GLN A 153 -3.38 6.76 0.47
CA GLN A 153 -4.84 6.70 0.39
C GLN A 153 -5.35 5.87 1.56
N TRP A 154 -5.97 6.54 2.52
CA TRP A 154 -6.61 5.94 3.68
C TRP A 154 -7.95 5.33 3.31
N GLY A 155 -8.26 4.20 3.95
CA GLY A 155 -9.43 3.40 3.65
C GLY A 155 -9.31 1.96 4.14
N GLY A 156 -10.34 1.18 3.88
CA GLY A 156 -10.45 -0.22 4.27
C GLY A 156 -11.34 -1.01 3.31
N ASN A 157 -11.14 -2.32 3.29
CA ASN A 157 -11.94 -3.31 2.56
C ASN A 157 -12.36 -4.44 3.50
#